data_AF-A0A2I0X3M5-F1
#
_entry.id   AF-A0A2I0X3M5-F1
#
_cell.length_a   1.000
_cell.length_b   1.000
_cell.length_c   1.000
_cell.angle_alpha   90.00
_cell.angle_beta   90.00
_cell.angle_gamma   90.00
#
_symmetry.space_group_name_H-M   'P 1'
#
loop_
_entity.id
_entity.type
_entity.pdbx_description
1 polymer ?
#
loop_
_entity_poly.entity_id
_entity_poly.type
_entity_poly.pdbx_seq_one_letter_code
_entity_poly.pdbx_strand_id
1 'polypeptide(L)'
;MASIRYKTLVLFSIAAICVSLLSLLSCHLLPSYAPLDPVLRLPSEISGRRLKAGGDDSVGTRWAIPIAGSSGCGNYRHQKWDDCLSSQSDVDLVDYWNEFLNSPEGSSKKLDAQKELLDILTHRVHVDNSLNLIGKLLFGSEKGIQVLSAVQNTGQPLVDDWACLSSMIRIFETHCGSLSDYGMKYIRSFVNICNAGISNETMAKVSAEVCSQIPSTRRSSLHRGFSV
;
A
#
# COMPACT_ATOMS: atom_id res chain seq x y z
N MET A 1 -44.75 -34.02 38.97
CA MET A 1 -44.84 -32.91 37.99
C MET A 1 -43.77 -31.82 38.15
N ALA A 2 -43.29 -31.49 39.37
CA ALA A 2 -42.28 -30.42 39.58
C ALA A 2 -40.90 -30.70 38.96
N SER A 3 -40.40 -31.95 38.99
CA SER A 3 -39.08 -32.31 38.45
C SER A 3 -38.97 -32.16 36.92
N ILE A 4 -40.06 -32.42 36.20
CA ILE A 4 -40.11 -32.25 34.74
C ILE A 4 -40.10 -30.76 34.39
N ARG A 5 -40.86 -29.94 35.13
CA ARG A 5 -40.88 -28.47 34.96
C ARG A 5 -39.52 -27.84 35.25
N TYR A 6 -38.80 -28.33 36.27
CA TYR A 6 -37.44 -27.89 36.57
C TYR A 6 -36.46 -28.24 35.44
N LYS A 7 -36.53 -29.46 34.90
CA LYS A 7 -35.67 -29.88 33.77
C LYS A 7 -35.96 -29.07 32.51
N THR A 8 -37.22 -28.80 32.17
CA THR A 8 -37.55 -27.93 31.04
C THR A 8 -37.11 -26.50 31.28
N LEU A 9 -37.32 -25.93 32.48
CA LEU A 9 -36.81 -24.59 32.81
C LEU A 9 -35.29 -24.47 32.68
N VAL A 10 -34.54 -25.45 33.20
CA VAL A 10 -33.07 -25.46 33.11
C VAL A 10 -32.61 -25.58 31.65
N LEU A 11 -33.28 -26.43 30.85
CA LEU A 11 -32.98 -26.55 29.41
C LEU A 11 -33.25 -25.25 28.65
N PHE A 12 -34.33 -24.54 28.96
CA PHE A 12 -34.61 -23.22 28.36
C PHE A 12 -33.58 -22.17 28.77
N SER A 13 -33.13 -22.17 30.04
CA SER A 13 -32.09 -21.25 30.50
C SER A 13 -30.74 -21.51 29.82
N ILE A 14 -30.33 -22.78 29.66
CA ILE A 14 -29.08 -23.13 28.98
C ILE A 14 -29.15 -22.74 27.50
N ALA A 15 -30.28 -23.02 26.82
CA ALA A 15 -30.47 -22.65 25.42
C ALA A 15 -30.40 -21.12 25.22
N ALA A 16 -31.02 -20.33 26.12
CA ALA A 16 -30.95 -18.88 26.06
C ALA A 16 -29.51 -18.35 26.22
N ILE A 17 -28.75 -18.89 27.17
CA ILE A 17 -27.34 -18.51 27.41
C ILE A 17 -26.47 -18.86 26.19
N CYS A 18 -26.67 -20.04 25.58
CA CYS A 18 -25.94 -20.44 24.38
C CYS A 18 -26.23 -19.52 23.17
N VAL A 19 -27.49 -19.12 22.96
CA VAL A 19 -27.86 -18.18 21.89
C VAL A 19 -27.24 -16.80 22.12
N SER A 20 -27.25 -16.30 23.36
CA SER A 20 -26.58 -15.05 23.72
C SER A 20 -25.07 -15.11 23.49
N LEU A 21 -24.40 -16.19 23.90
CA LEU A 21 -22.96 -16.38 23.68
C LEU A 21 -22.61 -16.51 22.19
N LEU A 22 -23.42 -17.22 21.39
CA LEU A 22 -23.24 -17.31 19.93
C LEU A 22 -23.44 -15.96 19.24
N SER A 23 -24.38 -15.14 19.70
CA SER A 23 -24.58 -13.77 19.18
C SER A 23 -23.40 -12.84 19.52
N LEU A 24 -22.80 -12.98 20.72
CA LEU A 24 -21.63 -12.21 21.13
C LEU A 24 -20.36 -12.66 20.40
N LEU A 25 -20.19 -13.96 20.14
CA LEU A 25 -19.08 -14.50 19.34
C LEU A 25 -19.15 -14.01 17.88
N SER A 26 -20.36 -13.82 17.35
CA SER A 26 -20.60 -13.24 16.02
C SER A 26 -20.25 -11.74 15.97
N CYS A 27 -20.33 -11.03 17.10
CA CYS A 27 -19.98 -9.61 17.19
C CYS A 27 -18.46 -9.36 17.14
N HIS A 28 -17.63 -10.36 17.50
CA HIS A 28 -16.17 -10.31 17.35
C HIS A 28 -15.66 -10.72 15.96
N LEU A 29 -16.55 -11.23 15.11
CA LEU A 29 -16.24 -11.70 13.75
C LEU A 29 -16.82 -10.80 12.65
N LEU A 30 -17.38 -9.65 12.99
CA LEU A 30 -17.52 -8.57 12.01
C LEU A 30 -16.15 -7.93 11.87
N PRO A 31 -15.46 -8.08 10.72
CA PRO A 31 -14.39 -7.15 10.41
C PRO A 31 -15.05 -5.78 10.47
N SER A 32 -14.42 -4.84 11.18
CA SER A 32 -14.64 -3.44 10.88
C SER A 32 -14.24 -3.25 9.41
N TYR A 33 -15.15 -3.53 8.49
CA TYR A 33 -15.17 -2.91 7.18
C TYR A 33 -15.46 -1.44 7.45
N ALA A 34 -14.45 -0.74 7.97
CA ALA A 34 -14.24 0.62 7.55
C ALA A 34 -14.14 0.51 6.02
N PRO A 35 -15.05 1.13 5.25
CA PRO A 35 -14.78 1.32 3.85
C PRO A 35 -13.40 1.96 3.79
N LEU A 36 -12.44 1.31 3.13
CA LEU A 36 -11.20 1.97 2.78
C LEU A 36 -11.63 3.26 2.09
N ASP A 37 -11.31 4.40 2.70
CA ASP A 37 -11.67 5.70 2.16
C ASP A 37 -11.29 5.72 0.68
N PRO A 38 -12.19 6.16 -0.23
CA PRO A 38 -11.88 6.21 -1.64
C PRO A 38 -10.66 7.09 -1.82
N VAL A 39 -9.54 6.44 -2.10
CA VAL A 39 -8.22 7.00 -2.36
C VAL A 39 -8.39 8.11 -3.39
N LEU A 40 -8.17 9.36 -2.93
CA LEU A 40 -8.07 10.60 -3.68
C LEU A 40 -9.26 10.96 -4.60
N ARG A 41 -10.15 11.83 -4.10
CA ARG A 41 -10.93 12.71 -5.00
C ARG A 41 -10.09 13.89 -5.46
N LEU A 42 -9.97 14.03 -6.78
CA LEU A 42 -9.47 15.25 -7.43
C LEU A 42 -10.51 16.39 -7.28
N PRO A 43 -10.10 17.65 -7.08
CA PRO A 43 -11.01 18.80 -7.06
C PRO A 43 -11.86 18.96 -8.33
N SER A 44 -11.38 18.49 -9.48
CA SER A 44 -12.14 18.48 -10.73
C SER A 44 -13.40 17.62 -10.64
N GLU A 45 -13.47 16.65 -9.73
CA GLU A 45 -14.67 15.82 -9.50
C GLU A 45 -15.64 16.40 -8.47
N ILE A 46 -15.21 17.40 -7.69
CA ILE A 46 -16.07 18.12 -6.73
C ILE A 46 -16.92 19.18 -7.44
N SER A 47 -16.51 19.61 -8.64
CA SER A 47 -17.18 20.66 -9.43
C SER A 47 -18.56 20.27 -9.98
N GLY A 48 -18.99 19.01 -9.85
CA GLY A 48 -20.30 18.54 -10.31
C GLY A 48 -21.50 18.95 -9.44
N ARG A 49 -21.29 19.57 -8.26
CA ARG A 49 -22.38 19.96 -7.36
C ARG A 49 -22.43 21.47 -7.16
N ARG A 50 -23.30 22.11 -7.95
CA ARG A 50 -23.71 23.52 -7.89
C ARG A 50 -23.89 24.00 -6.44
N LEU A 51 -22.91 24.73 -5.90
CA LEU A 51 -23.09 25.66 -4.78
C LEU A 51 -22.93 27.09 -5.33
N LYS A 52 -23.91 27.92 -5.00
CA LYS A 52 -24.12 29.27 -5.51
C LYS A 52 -22.93 30.19 -5.22
N ALA A 53 -22.70 31.11 -6.16
CA ALA A 53 -21.74 32.20 -6.08
C ALA A 53 -21.92 33.10 -4.84
N GLY A 54 -20.80 33.57 -4.30
CA GLY A 54 -20.74 34.71 -3.40
C GLY A 54 -19.42 34.82 -2.64
N GLY A 55 -18.66 35.89 -2.93
CA GLY A 55 -17.70 36.50 -2.00
C GLY A 55 -16.25 36.01 -2.08
N ASP A 56 -15.37 36.94 -2.42
CA ASP A 56 -13.92 36.91 -2.23
C ASP A 56 -13.58 36.52 -0.78
N ASP A 57 -12.79 35.45 -0.63
CA ASP A 57 -11.86 35.25 0.47
C ASP A 57 -10.79 34.28 -0.04
N SER A 58 -9.55 34.76 -0.06
CA SER A 58 -8.33 34.03 -0.44
C SER A 58 -8.02 32.93 0.59
N VAL A 59 -8.84 31.87 0.59
CA VAL A 59 -8.58 30.65 1.35
C VAL A 59 -7.57 29.83 0.57
N GLY A 60 -6.30 29.94 0.95
CA GLY A 60 -5.25 29.07 0.41
C GLY A 60 -5.65 27.60 0.53
N THR A 61 -5.82 26.94 -0.61
CA THR A 61 -6.16 25.52 -0.66
C THR A 61 -5.05 24.72 0.01
N ARG A 62 -5.36 24.19 1.19
CA ARG A 62 -4.43 23.39 1.98
C ARG A 62 -4.45 21.97 1.42
N TRP A 63 -3.53 21.67 0.51
CA TRP A 63 -3.36 20.33 -0.03
C TRP A 63 -2.60 19.46 0.97
N ALA A 64 -3.10 18.25 1.22
CA ALA A 64 -2.35 17.22 1.93
C ALA A 64 -2.11 16.08 0.94
N ILE A 65 -0.84 15.85 0.57
CA ILE A 65 -0.43 14.67 -0.17
C ILE A 65 0.11 13.69 0.88
N PRO A 66 -0.62 12.64 1.27
CA PRO A 66 -0.11 11.69 2.23
C PRO A 66 0.99 10.85 1.56
N ILE A 67 2.25 11.08 1.95
CA ILE A 67 3.36 10.20 1.57
C ILE A 67 3.54 9.18 2.69
N ALA A 68 2.74 8.11 2.66
CA ALA A 68 2.91 7.03 3.64
C ALA A 68 4.23 6.27 3.34
N GLY A 69 5.27 6.68 4.07
CA GLY A 69 6.51 6.03 4.46
C GLY A 69 7.00 4.77 3.73
N SER A 70 8.15 4.95 3.06
CA SER A 70 9.24 3.99 3.20
C SER A 70 9.54 3.79 4.70
N SER A 71 9.93 2.59 5.10
CA SER A 71 10.23 2.24 6.48
C SER A 71 11.38 3.10 7.03
N GLY A 72 11.06 4.22 7.69
CA GLY A 72 12.06 5.10 8.32
C GLY A 72 11.61 6.50 8.73
N CYS A 73 10.63 7.13 8.07
CA CYS A 73 10.29 8.53 8.37
C CYS A 73 9.24 8.60 9.52
N GLY A 74 9.70 8.88 10.75
CA GLY A 74 8.88 9.15 11.93
C GLY A 74 8.56 10.65 12.09
N ASN A 75 7.29 10.97 12.35
CA ASN A 75 6.71 12.28 12.70
C ASN A 75 6.73 13.40 11.63
N TYR A 76 5.56 13.60 11.04
CA TYR A 76 5.16 14.60 10.03
C TYR A 76 5.09 16.07 10.51
N ARG A 77 5.99 16.48 11.41
CA ARG A 77 6.04 17.86 11.88
C ARG A 77 7.49 18.34 11.86
N HIS A 78 7.86 19.03 10.77
CA HIS A 78 9.12 19.77 10.60
C HIS A 78 10.39 18.99 10.24
N GLN A 79 10.34 17.99 9.36
CA GLN A 79 11.58 17.43 8.80
C GLN A 79 11.71 17.68 7.30
N LYS A 80 12.92 18.12 6.96
CA LYS A 80 13.40 18.54 5.65
C LYS A 80 13.42 17.32 4.73
N TRP A 81 12.78 17.43 3.56
CA TRP A 81 12.65 16.33 2.60
C TRP A 81 13.99 15.69 2.22
N ASP A 82 15.06 16.49 2.26
CA ASP A 82 16.43 16.12 1.96
C ASP A 82 16.96 14.97 2.86
N ASP A 83 16.44 14.82 4.09
CA ASP A 83 16.89 13.78 5.03
C ASP A 83 16.30 12.38 4.74
N CYS A 84 15.21 12.27 3.96
CA CYS A 84 14.64 10.97 3.54
C CYS A 84 15.10 10.54 2.12
N LEU A 85 16.00 11.27 1.45
CA LEU A 85 16.56 10.92 0.14
C LEU A 85 17.66 9.86 0.30
N SER A 86 17.29 8.58 0.26
CA SER A 86 18.26 7.47 0.43
C SER A 86 18.59 6.73 -0.86
N SER A 87 17.92 7.06 -1.98
CA SER A 87 18.11 6.40 -3.28
C SER A 87 18.21 7.38 -4.44
N GLN A 88 18.88 6.98 -5.53
CA GLN A 88 18.93 7.74 -6.79
C GLN A 88 17.52 8.09 -7.29
N SER A 89 16.54 7.20 -7.06
CA SER A 89 15.14 7.44 -7.39
C SER A 89 14.53 8.58 -6.57
N ASP A 90 15.00 8.85 -5.35
CA ASP A 90 14.49 9.98 -4.56
C ASP A 90 14.96 11.34 -5.11
N VAL A 91 16.09 11.37 -5.84
CA VAL A 91 16.57 12.58 -6.55
C VAL A 91 15.57 13.00 -7.63
N ASP A 92 15.09 12.06 -8.45
CA ASP A 92 14.13 12.37 -9.52
C ASP A 92 12.84 12.99 -8.97
N LEU A 93 12.40 12.60 -7.77
CA LEU A 93 11.19 13.14 -7.14
C LEU A 93 11.33 14.63 -6.79
N VAL A 94 12.53 15.07 -6.40
CA VAL A 94 12.81 16.46 -6.07
C VAL A 94 12.61 17.36 -7.28
N ASP A 95 13.01 16.90 -8.47
CA ASP A 95 12.86 17.65 -9.71
C ASP A 95 11.39 17.89 -10.04
N TYR A 96 10.55 16.84 -9.98
CA TYR A 96 9.11 16.96 -10.19
C TYR A 96 8.43 17.85 -9.14
N TRP A 97 8.88 17.76 -7.89
CA TRP A 97 8.37 18.62 -6.83
C TRP A 97 8.72 20.09 -7.06
N ASN A 98 9.96 20.37 -7.43
CA ASN A 98 10.43 21.71 -7.77
C ASN A 98 9.70 22.28 -8.99
N GLU A 99 9.45 21.46 -10.01
CA GLU A 99 8.67 21.88 -11.17
C GLU A 99 7.24 22.27 -10.78
N PHE A 100 6.58 21.48 -9.94
CA PHE A 100 5.25 21.83 -9.42
C PHE A 100 5.26 23.14 -8.62
N LEU A 101 6.21 23.29 -7.68
CA LEU A 101 6.29 24.47 -6.82
C LEU A 101 6.55 25.76 -7.62
N ASN A 102 7.51 25.70 -8.54
CA ASN A 102 7.95 26.86 -9.32
C ASN A 102 7.02 27.20 -10.50
N SER A 103 6.04 26.34 -10.80
CA SER A 103 5.05 26.61 -11.85
C SER A 103 4.04 27.69 -11.41
N PRO A 104 3.64 28.61 -12.31
CA PRO A 104 2.70 29.68 -11.98
C PRO A 104 1.33 29.15 -11.54
N GLU A 105 0.75 29.77 -10.51
CA GLU A 105 -0.58 29.38 -10.02
C GLU A 105 -1.66 29.53 -11.10
N GLY A 106 -2.58 28.57 -11.15
CA GLY A 106 -3.67 28.52 -12.13
C GLY A 106 -3.23 28.18 -13.57
N SER A 107 -1.94 27.98 -13.83
CA SER A 107 -1.46 27.59 -15.16
C SER A 107 -1.73 26.11 -15.47
N SER A 108 -1.94 25.78 -16.75
CA SER A 108 -2.00 24.39 -17.21
C SER A 108 -0.71 23.63 -16.88
N LYS A 109 0.45 24.29 -16.98
CA LYS A 109 1.74 23.71 -16.59
C LYS A 109 1.76 23.24 -15.14
N LYS A 110 1.22 24.04 -14.21
CA LYS A 110 1.16 23.64 -12.79
C LYS A 110 0.23 22.45 -12.58
N LEU A 111 -0.90 22.41 -13.29
CA LEU A 111 -1.83 21.27 -13.23
C LEU A 111 -1.21 19.99 -13.81
N ASP A 112 -0.47 20.09 -14.92
CA ASP A 112 0.22 18.95 -15.53
C ASP A 112 1.35 18.45 -14.63
N ALA A 113 2.17 19.35 -14.09
CA ALA A 113 3.22 19.02 -13.11
C ALA A 113 2.64 18.37 -11.85
N GLN A 114 1.51 18.88 -11.34
CA GLN A 114 0.80 18.29 -10.22
C GLN A 114 0.33 16.86 -10.53
N LYS A 115 -0.24 16.64 -11.72
CA LYS A 115 -0.72 15.33 -12.15
C LYS A 115 0.42 14.34 -12.30
N GLU A 116 1.55 14.74 -12.85
CA GLU A 116 2.73 13.88 -13.00
C GLU A 116 3.35 13.54 -11.65
N LEU A 117 3.49 14.52 -10.77
CA LEU A 117 3.95 14.30 -9.40
C LEU A 117 3.04 13.31 -8.66
N LEU A 118 1.72 13.45 -8.81
CA LEU A 118 0.76 12.53 -8.21
C LEU A 118 0.87 11.10 -8.77
N ASP A 119 1.08 10.96 -10.08
CA ASP A 119 1.31 9.66 -10.73
C ASP A 119 2.53 8.94 -10.14
N ILE A 120 3.63 9.68 -9.93
CA ILE A 120 4.86 9.17 -9.29
C ILE A 120 4.57 8.70 -7.87
N LEU A 121 3.97 9.58 -7.05
CA LEU A 121 3.75 9.28 -5.64
C LEU A 121 2.79 8.12 -5.45
N THR A 122 1.73 8.06 -6.25
CA THR A 122 0.76 6.95 -6.24
C THR A 122 1.46 5.64 -6.56
N HIS A 123 2.31 5.62 -7.59
CA HIS A 123 3.08 4.43 -7.95
C HIS A 123 4.04 3.99 -6.83
N ARG A 124 4.79 4.93 -6.24
CA ARG A 124 5.75 4.62 -5.17
C ARG A 124 5.07 4.05 -3.94
N VAL A 125 3.98 4.69 -3.50
CA VAL A 125 3.18 4.24 -2.35
C VAL A 125 2.60 2.85 -2.63
N HIS A 126 2.12 2.61 -3.84
CA HIS A 126 1.62 1.30 -4.25
C HIS A 126 2.70 0.21 -4.17
N VAL A 127 3.87 0.41 -4.76
CA VAL A 127 4.96 -0.58 -4.74
C VAL A 127 5.43 -0.84 -3.30
N ASP A 128 5.64 0.20 -2.50
CA ASP A 128 6.09 0.09 -1.11
C ASP A 128 5.08 -0.69 -0.25
N ASN A 129 3.80 -0.31 -0.33
CA ASN A 129 2.74 -0.95 0.44
C ASN A 129 2.53 -2.39 0.00
N SER A 130 2.54 -2.66 -1.31
CA SER A 130 2.33 -4.00 -1.85
C SER A 130 3.41 -4.95 -1.35
N LEU A 131 4.68 -4.59 -1.46
CA LEU A 131 5.77 -5.45 -1.00
C LEU A 131 5.79 -5.65 0.51
N ASN A 132 5.50 -4.58 1.28
CA ASN A 132 5.38 -4.69 2.73
C ASN A 132 4.25 -5.65 3.12
N LEU A 133 3.07 -5.55 2.49
CA LEU A 133 1.94 -6.44 2.76
C LEU A 133 2.24 -7.88 2.33
N ILE A 134 2.87 -8.08 1.17
CA ILE A 134 3.32 -9.40 0.71
C ILE A 134 4.25 -10.02 1.75
N GLY A 135 5.28 -9.30 2.22
CA GLY A 135 6.19 -9.82 3.25
C GLY A 135 5.48 -10.18 4.55
N LYS A 136 4.51 -9.36 4.98
CA LYS A 136 3.69 -9.64 6.18
C LYS A 136 2.82 -10.88 6.01
N LEU A 137 2.24 -11.11 4.83
CA LEU A 137 1.43 -12.31 4.55
C LEU A 137 2.28 -13.57 4.40
N LEU A 138 3.49 -13.45 3.83
CA LEU A 138 4.40 -14.58 3.66
C LEU A 138 5.04 -15.04 4.98
N PHE A 139 5.45 -14.09 5.83
CA PHE A 139 6.31 -14.39 6.99
C PHE A 139 5.74 -13.97 8.35
N GLY A 140 4.61 -13.26 8.37
CA GLY A 140 4.06 -12.62 9.57
C GLY A 140 4.50 -11.16 9.73
N SER A 141 3.79 -10.40 10.57
CA SER A 141 3.95 -8.93 10.62
C SER A 141 5.35 -8.44 11.00
N GLU A 142 5.96 -9.04 12.02
CA GLU A 142 7.28 -8.65 12.51
C GLU A 142 8.40 -9.26 11.66
N LYS A 143 8.35 -10.58 11.45
CA LYS A 143 9.35 -11.32 10.68
C LYS A 143 9.37 -10.92 9.21
N GLY A 144 8.23 -10.53 8.63
CA GLY A 144 8.15 -10.05 7.26
C GLY A 144 9.03 -8.83 7.01
N ILE A 145 8.96 -7.83 7.89
CA ILE A 145 9.82 -6.63 7.78
C ILE A 145 11.29 -7.04 7.90
N GLN A 146 11.63 -7.87 8.90
CA GLN A 146 13.01 -8.33 9.14
C GLN A 146 13.58 -9.07 7.92
N VAL A 147 12.81 -9.98 7.31
CA VAL A 147 13.24 -10.74 6.12
C VAL A 147 13.40 -9.80 4.93
N LEU A 148 12.43 -8.91 4.67
CA LEU A 148 12.51 -8.01 3.51
C LEU A 148 13.67 -7.01 3.60
N SER A 149 14.04 -6.58 4.81
CA SER A 149 15.13 -5.60 5.04
C SER A 149 16.49 -6.23 5.31
N ALA A 150 16.58 -7.56 5.45
CA ALA A 150 17.83 -8.23 5.80
C ALA A 150 18.94 -7.91 4.78
N VAL A 151 20.11 -7.52 5.29
CA VAL A 151 21.31 -7.27 4.50
C VAL A 151 22.23 -8.47 4.64
N GLN A 152 22.63 -9.08 3.52
CA GLN A 152 23.55 -10.20 3.52
C GLN A 152 24.96 -9.75 3.91
N ASN A 153 25.72 -10.65 4.56
CA ASN A 153 27.10 -10.40 4.96
C ASN A 153 27.98 -10.09 3.73
N THR A 154 28.93 -9.16 3.91
CA THR A 154 29.88 -8.75 2.85
C THR A 154 30.68 -9.94 2.34
N GLY A 155 30.59 -10.23 1.04
CA GLY A 155 31.40 -11.25 0.36
C GLY A 155 30.62 -12.36 -0.37
N GLN A 156 29.29 -12.44 -0.23
CA GLN A 156 28.45 -13.34 -1.02
C GLN A 156 27.82 -12.62 -2.22
N PRO A 157 27.54 -13.33 -3.35
CA PRO A 157 26.79 -12.75 -4.45
C PRO A 157 25.41 -12.32 -3.95
N LEU A 158 24.93 -11.15 -4.41
CA LEU A 158 23.59 -10.69 -4.06
C LEU A 158 22.50 -11.63 -4.61
N VAL A 159 22.79 -12.44 -5.62
CA VAL A 159 21.84 -13.36 -6.24
C VAL A 159 22.53 -14.69 -6.54
N ASP A 160 22.27 -15.70 -5.71
CA ASP A 160 22.75 -17.07 -5.95
C ASP A 160 21.82 -17.83 -6.90
N ASP A 161 20.50 -17.54 -6.86
CA ASP A 161 19.48 -18.12 -7.75
C ASP A 161 18.79 -17.03 -8.58
N TRP A 162 19.39 -16.73 -9.75
CA TRP A 162 18.85 -15.76 -10.69
C TRP A 162 17.49 -16.17 -11.27
N ALA A 163 17.24 -17.48 -11.40
CA ALA A 163 15.98 -18.00 -11.91
C ALA A 163 14.84 -17.74 -10.92
N CYS A 164 15.10 -17.93 -9.61
CA CYS A 164 14.15 -17.56 -8.57
C CYS A 164 13.90 -16.05 -8.58
N LEU A 165 14.96 -15.23 -8.56
CA LEU A 165 14.80 -13.77 -8.51
C LEU A 165 13.94 -13.26 -9.68
N SER A 166 14.27 -13.68 -10.90
CA SER A 166 13.54 -13.27 -12.10
C SER A 166 12.09 -13.73 -12.07
N SER A 167 11.82 -14.92 -11.54
CA SER A 167 10.46 -15.46 -11.38
C SER A 167 9.65 -14.65 -10.37
N MET A 168 10.22 -14.35 -9.19
CA MET A 168 9.55 -13.58 -8.14
C MET A 168 9.20 -12.17 -8.61
N ILE A 169 10.11 -11.52 -9.34
CA ILE A 169 9.87 -10.19 -9.93
C ILE A 169 8.74 -10.27 -10.97
N ARG A 170 8.77 -11.24 -11.88
CA ARG A 170 7.72 -11.39 -12.90
C ARG A 170 6.35 -11.67 -12.30
N ILE A 171 6.28 -12.51 -11.27
CA ILE A 171 5.04 -12.80 -10.55
C ILE A 171 4.50 -11.54 -9.88
N PHE A 172 5.35 -10.78 -9.19
CA PHE A 172 4.96 -9.50 -8.61
C PHE A 172 4.43 -8.56 -9.69
N GLU A 173 5.18 -8.35 -10.78
CA GLU A 173 4.79 -7.41 -11.84
C GLU A 173 3.49 -7.82 -12.54
N THR A 174 3.23 -9.12 -12.67
CA THR A 174 1.99 -9.66 -13.24
C THR A 174 0.75 -9.29 -12.42
N HIS A 175 0.87 -9.29 -11.09
CA HIS A 175 -0.26 -9.04 -10.19
C HIS A 175 -0.33 -7.58 -9.69
N CYS A 176 0.81 -6.91 -9.57
CA CYS A 176 0.93 -5.59 -8.95
C CYS A 176 1.32 -4.48 -9.93
N GLY A 177 1.59 -4.80 -11.20
CA GLY A 177 2.08 -3.83 -12.19
C GLY A 177 3.60 -3.64 -12.13
N SER A 178 4.14 -2.86 -13.07
CA SER A 178 5.60 -2.69 -13.22
C SER A 178 6.26 -2.20 -11.93
N LEU A 179 7.50 -2.60 -11.67
CA LEU A 179 8.30 -2.04 -10.57
C LEU A 179 8.83 -0.65 -10.91
N SER A 180 9.02 -0.33 -12.19
CA SER A 180 9.78 0.83 -12.67
C SER A 180 11.19 0.93 -12.09
N ASP A 181 11.91 2.00 -12.42
CA ASP A 181 13.25 2.26 -11.87
C ASP A 181 13.22 2.39 -10.33
N TYR A 182 12.11 2.86 -9.77
CA TYR A 182 11.94 3.00 -8.33
C TYR A 182 11.90 1.65 -7.60
N GLY A 183 11.16 0.69 -8.12
CA GLY A 183 10.96 -0.62 -7.49
C GLY A 183 12.22 -1.48 -7.45
N MET A 184 13.26 -1.12 -8.21
CA MET A 184 14.55 -1.79 -8.18
C MET A 184 15.25 -1.68 -6.82
N LYS A 185 14.85 -0.74 -5.95
CA LYS A 185 15.30 -0.72 -4.54
C LYS A 185 14.92 -1.99 -3.78
N TYR A 186 13.91 -2.73 -4.25
CA TYR A 186 13.40 -3.95 -3.63
C TYR A 186 14.01 -5.25 -4.16
N ILE A 187 15.01 -5.17 -5.05
CA ILE A 187 15.70 -6.38 -5.55
C ILE A 187 16.20 -7.25 -4.41
N ARG A 188 16.78 -6.65 -3.37
CA ARG A 188 17.23 -7.40 -2.18
C ARG A 188 16.08 -8.09 -1.45
N SER A 189 14.92 -7.46 -1.37
CA SER A 189 13.75 -8.06 -0.74
C SER A 189 13.27 -9.30 -1.51
N PHE A 190 13.28 -9.27 -2.84
CA PHE A 190 12.98 -10.44 -3.67
C PHE A 190 14.02 -11.56 -3.51
N VAL A 191 15.31 -11.21 -3.43
CA VAL A 191 16.37 -12.18 -3.11
C VAL A 191 16.10 -12.83 -1.75
N ASN A 192 15.73 -12.06 -0.73
CA ASN A 192 15.46 -12.61 0.60
C ASN A 192 14.24 -13.54 0.60
N ILE A 193 13.21 -13.24 -0.21
CA ILE A 193 12.06 -14.14 -0.43
C ILE A 193 12.52 -15.46 -1.07
N CYS A 194 13.39 -15.39 -2.07
CA CYS A 194 14.01 -16.57 -2.70
C CYS A 194 14.80 -17.41 -1.71
N ASN A 195 15.67 -16.77 -0.93
CA ASN A 195 16.50 -17.43 0.06
C ASN A 195 15.67 -18.06 1.20
N ALA A 196 14.47 -17.54 1.45
CA ALA A 196 13.52 -18.12 2.39
C ALA A 196 12.74 -19.34 1.83
N GLY A 197 12.97 -19.73 0.58
CA GLY A 197 12.38 -20.92 -0.04
C GLY A 197 10.90 -20.78 -0.39
N ILE A 198 10.41 -19.55 -0.61
CA ILE A 198 9.02 -19.32 -1.02
C ILE A 198 8.80 -19.85 -2.44
N SER A 199 7.70 -20.57 -2.65
CA SER A 199 7.33 -21.07 -3.98
C SER A 199 6.68 -20.00 -4.85
N ASN A 200 6.85 -20.12 -6.16
CA ASN A 200 6.20 -19.26 -7.17
C ASN A 200 4.67 -19.21 -6.98
N GLU A 201 4.05 -20.35 -6.67
CA GLU A 201 2.61 -20.45 -6.43
C GLU A 201 2.16 -19.64 -5.22
N THR A 202 2.92 -19.70 -4.13
CA THR A 202 2.64 -18.94 -2.91
C THR A 202 2.78 -17.44 -3.17
N MET A 203 3.86 -17.05 -3.85
CA MET A 203 4.09 -15.65 -4.23
C MET A 203 2.96 -15.13 -5.12
N ALA A 204 2.50 -15.92 -6.11
CA ALA A 204 1.42 -15.52 -7.01
C ALA A 204 0.09 -15.34 -6.27
N LYS A 205 -0.26 -16.29 -5.41
CA LYS A 205 -1.49 -16.22 -4.59
C LYS A 205 -1.49 -14.98 -3.69
N VAL A 206 -0.40 -14.75 -2.96
CA VAL A 206 -0.29 -13.61 -2.04
C VAL A 206 -0.27 -12.29 -2.82
N SER A 207 0.44 -12.22 -3.95
CA SER A 207 0.48 -11.01 -4.78
C SER A 207 -0.89 -10.68 -5.36
N ALA A 208 -1.66 -11.69 -5.81
CA ALA A 208 -3.03 -11.51 -6.29
C ALA A 208 -4.00 -11.04 -5.19
N GLU A 209 -3.80 -11.48 -3.94
CA GLU A 209 -4.59 -11.05 -2.79
C GLU A 209 -4.30 -9.59 -2.41
N VAL A 210 -3.02 -9.22 -2.38
CA VAL A 210 -2.59 -7.86 -2.03
C VAL A 210 -2.95 -6.85 -3.11
N CYS A 211 -2.69 -7.19 -4.37
CA CYS A 211 -2.83 -6.30 -5.51
C CYS A 211 -4.16 -6.51 -6.23
N SER A 212 -5.27 -6.36 -5.50
CA SER A 212 -6.62 -6.46 -6.06
C SER A 212 -6.97 -5.33 -7.05
N GLN A 213 -6.27 -4.19 -6.95
CA GLN A 213 -6.35 -3.07 -7.87
C GLN A 213 -4.93 -2.56 -8.18
N ILE A 214 -4.55 -2.59 -9.44
CA ILE A 214 -3.30 -1.96 -9.91
C ILE A 214 -3.61 -0.50 -10.23
N PRO A 215 -2.85 0.47 -9.69
CA PRO A 215 -3.03 1.88 -10.04
C PRO A 215 -2.91 2.07 -11.55
N SER A 216 -3.85 2.81 -12.14
CA SER A 216 -3.82 3.17 -13.56
C SER A 216 -2.81 4.32 -13.82
N THR A 217 -1.60 4.20 -13.29
CA THR A 217 -0.51 5.16 -13.48
C THR A 217 0.34 4.75 -14.67
N ARG A 218 0.98 5.73 -15.34
CA ARG A 218 1.89 5.43 -16.47
C ARG A 218 3.03 4.50 -16.02
N ARG A 219 3.47 4.67 -14.77
CA ARG A 219 4.60 3.95 -14.18
C ARG A 219 4.26 2.53 -13.71
N SER A 220 2.99 2.22 -13.43
CA SER A 220 2.57 0.85 -13.11
C SER A 220 2.26 0.01 -14.37
N SER A 221 2.27 0.61 -15.55
CA SER A 221 1.94 -0.07 -16.81
C SER A 221 3.04 -1.05 -17.24
N LEU A 222 2.61 -2.25 -17.65
CA LEU A 222 3.48 -3.27 -18.27
C LEU A 222 3.65 -3.10 -19.78
N HIS A 223 3.16 -2.01 -20.38
CA HIS A 223 3.26 -1.80 -21.84
C HIS A 223 4.72 -1.78 -22.35
N ARG A 224 5.68 -1.40 -21.48
CA ARG A 224 7.12 -1.42 -21.77
C ARG A 224 7.81 -2.76 -21.47
N GLY A 225 7.04 -3.78 -21.09
CA GLY A 225 7.54 -5.10 -20.70
C GLY A 225 7.77 -5.25 -19.19
N PHE A 226 8.27 -6.41 -18.81
CA PHE A 226 8.72 -6.71 -17.45
C PHE A 226 10.11 -6.13 -17.19
N SER A 227 10.44 -5.88 -15.93
CA SER A 227 11.74 -5.33 -15.53
C SER A 227 12.91 -6.33 -15.65
N VAL A 228 12.62 -7.61 -15.92
CA VAL A 228 13.59 -8.73 -16.02
C VAL A 228 13.33 -9.71 -17.16
#